data_AF-A0A7S1GAL5-F1
#
_entry.id   AF-A0A7S1GAL5-F1
#
_cell.length_a   1.000
_cell.length_b   1.000
_cell.length_c   1.000
_cell.angle_alpha   90.00
_cell.angle_beta   90.00
_cell.angle_gamma   90.00
#
_symmetry.space_group_name_H-M   'P 1'
#
loop_
_entity.id
_entity.type
_entity.pdbx_description
1 polymer ?
#
loop_
_entity_poly.entity_id
_entity_poly.type
_entity_poly.pdbx_seq_one_letter_code
_entity_poly.pdbx_strand_id
1 'polypeptide(L)'
;NYANERLQALFTAHVFKLEMATYEAEGVPHGDVAFDDNAGVVSVIEGKPRGVLAILEESCLFPRSTDESFLAKLNTVLKKSPHFAPPQRRAGAPAEFTIKHTAADVRYAA
;
A
#
# COMPACT_ATOMS: atom_id res chain seq x y z
N ASN A 1 -4.75 -1.17 -9.72
CA ASN A 1 -3.55 -0.84 -8.90
C ASN A 1 -3.30 -1.85 -7.80
N TYR A 2 -4.17 -2.00 -6.78
CA TYR A 2 -3.97 -2.99 -5.71
C TYR A 2 -3.69 -4.42 -6.18
N ALA A 3 -4.47 -4.95 -7.13
CA ALA A 3 -4.21 -6.30 -7.68
C ALA A 3 -2.81 -6.42 -8.29
N ASN A 4 -2.32 -5.37 -8.96
CA ASN A 4 -0.97 -5.34 -9.53
C ASN A 4 0.09 -5.28 -8.42
N GLU A 5 -0.14 -4.52 -7.34
CA GLU A 5 0.75 -4.53 -6.16
C GLU A 5 0.83 -5.93 -5.53
N ARG A 6 -0.30 -6.63 -5.43
CA ARG A 6 -0.32 -8.01 -4.94
C ARG A 6 0.41 -8.98 -5.87
N LEU A 7 0.25 -8.82 -7.18
CA LEU A 7 0.98 -9.62 -8.17
C LEU A 7 2.48 -9.34 -8.09
N GLN A 8 2.90 -8.08 -7.93
CA GLN A 8 4.30 -7.72 -7.73
C GLN A 8 4.86 -8.33 -6.45
N ALA A 9 4.14 -8.25 -5.34
CA ALA A 9 4.54 -8.86 -4.07
C ALA A 9 4.72 -10.38 -4.20
N LEU A 10 3.77 -11.04 -4.89
CA LEU A 10 3.82 -12.47 -5.15
C LEU A 10 5.01 -12.84 -6.05
N PHE A 11 5.23 -12.07 -7.10
CA PHE A 11 6.34 -12.26 -8.03
C PHE A 11 7.68 -12.15 -7.32
N THR A 12 7.92 -11.07 -6.57
CA THR A 12 9.16 -10.87 -5.82
C THR A 12 9.40 -11.98 -4.81
N ALA A 13 8.37 -12.37 -4.04
CA ALA A 13 8.50 -13.46 -3.07
C ALA A 13 8.78 -14.83 -3.73
N HIS A 14 8.15 -15.09 -4.88
CA HIS A 14 8.30 -16.37 -5.57
C HIS A 14 9.66 -16.50 -6.27
N VAL A 15 10.06 -15.47 -7.03
CA VAL A 15 11.37 -15.43 -7.70
C VAL A 15 12.49 -15.52 -6.68
N PHE A 16 12.40 -14.78 -5.58
CA PHE A 16 13.42 -14.84 -4.53
C PHE A 16 13.55 -16.25 -3.93
N LYS A 17 12.41 -16.90 -3.64
CA LYS A 17 12.41 -18.26 -3.11
C LYS A 17 13.05 -19.27 -4.09
N LEU A 18 12.78 -19.12 -5.39
CA LEU A 18 13.38 -19.96 -6.43
C LEU A 18 14.89 -19.74 -6.53
N GLU A 19 15.34 -18.48 -6.49
CA GLU A 19 16.75 -18.13 -6.58
C GLU A 19 17.54 -18.67 -5.37
N MET A 20 17.01 -18.47 -4.15
CA MET A 20 17.60 -19.01 -2.92
C MET A 20 17.72 -20.53 -2.95
N ALA A 21 16.67 -21.24 -3.40
CA ALA A 21 16.71 -22.68 -3.55
C ALA A 21 17.77 -23.16 -4.56
N THR A 22 18.03 -22.37 -5.61
CA THR A 22 19.07 -22.66 -6.60
C THR A 22 20.46 -22.46 -6.02
N TYR A 23 20.70 -21.36 -5.28
CA TYR A 23 21.97 -21.14 -4.59
C TYR A 23 22.27 -22.23 -3.56
N GLU A 24 21.27 -22.66 -2.78
CA GLU A 24 21.40 -23.77 -1.83
C GLU A 24 21.74 -25.09 -2.54
N ALA A 25 21.07 -25.40 -3.66
CA ALA A 25 21.31 -26.61 -4.43
C ALA A 25 22.70 -26.68 -5.06
N GLU A 26 23.24 -25.53 -5.50
CA GLU A 26 24.56 -25.44 -6.12
C GLU A 26 25.70 -25.25 -5.10
N GLY A 27 25.38 -25.11 -3.81
CA GLY A 27 26.36 -24.86 -2.75
C GLY A 27 27.07 -23.51 -2.89
N VAL A 28 26.43 -22.55 -3.56
CA VAL A 28 26.97 -21.22 -3.81
C VAL A 28 26.69 -20.33 -2.59
N PRO A 29 27.73 -19.78 -1.94
CA PRO A 29 27.53 -18.82 -0.85
C PRO A 29 26.87 -17.56 -1.41
N HIS A 30 25.63 -17.31 -1.00
CA HIS A 30 24.90 -16.09 -1.29
C HIS A 30 24.99 -15.15 -0.08
N GLY A 31 25.19 -13.85 -0.34
CA GLY A 31 25.11 -12.81 0.69
C GLY A 31 23.67 -12.35 0.92
N ASP A 32 23.47 -11.41 1.85
CA ASP A 32 22.18 -10.75 2.05
C ASP A 32 21.83 -9.94 0.79
N VAL A 33 20.95 -10.48 -0.05
CA VAL A 33 20.44 -9.79 -1.23
C VAL A 33 19.33 -8.83 -0.80
N ALA A 34 19.62 -7.53 -0.84
CA ALA A 34 18.60 -6.49 -0.64
C ALA A 34 17.74 -6.36 -1.90
N PHE A 35 16.43 -6.45 -1.75
CA PHE A 35 15.45 -6.21 -2.82
C PHE A 35 14.40 -5.20 -2.36
N ASP A 36 13.85 -4.45 -3.31
CA ASP A 36 12.72 -3.56 -3.07
C ASP A 36 11.44 -4.40 -2.94
N ASP A 37 11.03 -4.66 -1.69
CA ASP A 37 9.71 -5.17 -1.42
C ASP A 37 8.67 -4.05 -1.54
N ASN A 38 7.47 -4.39 -2.03
CA ASN A 38 6.33 -3.48 -2.02
C ASN A 38 5.37 -3.79 -0.87
N ALA A 39 5.83 -4.50 0.16
CA ALA A 39 5.01 -4.89 1.31
C ALA A 39 4.48 -3.66 2.05
N GLY A 40 5.25 -2.57 2.08
CA GLY A 40 4.82 -1.29 2.62
C GLY A 40 3.59 -0.71 1.90
N VAL A 41 3.57 -0.71 0.56
CA VAL A 41 2.43 -0.23 -0.25
C VAL A 41 1.23 -1.15 -0.07
N VAL A 42 1.45 -2.47 -0.13
CA VAL A 42 0.39 -3.46 0.07
C VAL A 42 -0.25 -3.28 1.44
N SER A 43 0.54 -3.12 2.50
CA SER A 43 0.09 -2.88 3.88
C SER A 43 -0.76 -1.61 4.01
N VAL A 44 -0.41 -0.52 3.30
CA VAL A 44 -1.26 0.69 3.27
C VAL A 44 -2.65 0.39 2.71
N ILE A 45 -2.76 -0.46 1.70
CA ILE A 45 -4.04 -0.73 1.04
C ILE A 45 -4.89 -1.73 1.85
N GLU A 46 -4.31 -2.88 2.20
CA GLU A 46 -5.06 -4.01 2.75
C GLU A 46 -4.84 -4.27 4.26
N GLY A 47 -3.84 -3.62 4.86
CA GLY A 47 -3.35 -3.99 6.18
C GLY A 47 -4.45 -3.88 7.24
N LYS A 48 -4.82 -4.97 7.88
CA LYS A 48 -5.84 -4.92 8.94
C LYS A 48 -5.19 -4.50 10.27
N PRO A 49 -5.83 -3.63 11.08
CA PRO A 49 -7.13 -2.97 10.88
C PRO A 49 -7.02 -1.55 10.30
N ARG A 50 -5.86 -1.14 9.74
CA ARG A 50 -5.50 0.28 9.52
C ARG A 50 -5.28 0.67 8.06
N GLY A 51 -5.51 -0.24 7.12
CA GLY A 51 -5.36 -0.03 5.69
C GLY A 51 -6.56 0.68 5.10
N VAL A 52 -6.39 1.21 3.88
CA VAL A 52 -7.42 1.95 3.15
C VAL A 52 -8.73 1.16 3.07
N LEU A 53 -8.66 -0.14 2.71
CA LEU A 53 -9.84 -0.98 2.57
C LEU A 53 -10.56 -1.23 3.90
N ALA A 54 -9.82 -1.43 4.99
CA ALA A 54 -10.39 -1.64 6.31
C ALA A 54 -11.08 -0.36 6.85
N ILE A 55 -10.44 0.80 6.63
CA ILE A 55 -11.02 2.09 7.02
C ILE A 55 -12.26 2.41 6.18
N LEU A 56 -12.25 2.06 4.89
CA LEU A 56 -13.39 2.23 4.00
C LEU A 56 -14.57 1.36 4.45
N GLU A 57 -14.32 0.08 4.75
CA GLU A 57 -15.34 -0.84 5.27
C GLU A 57 -15.99 -0.28 6.54
N GLU A 58 -15.19 0.17 7.51
CA GLU A 58 -15.69 0.77 8.75
C GLU A 58 -16.49 2.06 8.49
N SER A 59 -16.07 2.87 7.51
CA SER A 59 -16.74 4.11 7.13
C SER A 59 -18.09 3.84 6.46
N CYS A 60 -18.17 2.85 5.58
CA CYS A 60 -19.43 2.41 4.94
C CYS A 60 -20.43 1.84 5.96
N LEU A 61 -19.96 1.22 7.04
CA LEU A 61 -20.83 0.71 8.11
C LEU A 61 -21.34 1.82 9.03
N PHE A 62 -20.73 3.00 9.03
CA PHE A 62 -21.10 4.10 9.91
C PHE A 62 -22.15 5.03 9.24
N PRO A 63 -23.37 5.15 9.80
CA PRO A 63 -24.51 5.82 9.12
C PRO A 63 -24.34 7.32 8.81
N ARG A 64 -23.30 7.96 9.35
CA ARG A 64 -23.01 9.39 9.19
C ARG A 64 -21.64 9.66 8.58
N SER A 65 -21.00 8.65 7.99
CA SER A 65 -19.73 8.84 7.32
C SER A 65 -19.94 9.58 6.00
N THR A 66 -19.11 10.59 5.75
CA THR A 66 -18.94 11.26 4.46
C THR A 66 -17.52 11.05 3.94
N ASP A 67 -17.29 11.37 2.67
CA ASP A 67 -15.96 11.26 2.04
C ASP A 67 -14.92 12.11 2.78
N GLU A 68 -15.30 13.29 3.28
CA GLU A 68 -14.42 14.12 4.10
C GLU A 68 -14.06 13.46 5.43
N SER A 69 -15.02 12.79 6.08
CA SER A 69 -14.78 12.08 7.33
C SER A 69 -13.91 10.85 7.12
N PHE A 70 -14.09 10.14 6.00
CA PHE A 70 -13.24 9.03 5.57
C PHE A 70 -11.81 9.48 5.32
N LEU A 71 -11.62 10.57 4.56
CA LEU A 71 -10.30 11.14 4.29
C LEU A 71 -9.60 11.66 5.54
N ALA A 72 -10.34 12.29 6.46
CA ALA A 72 -9.79 12.73 7.74
C ALA A 72 -9.27 11.54 8.57
N LYS A 73 -10.01 10.43 8.54
CA LYS A 73 -9.61 9.18 9.20
C LYS A 73 -8.42 8.52 8.52
N LEU A 74 -8.43 8.39 7.20
CA LEU A 74 -7.28 7.91 6.41
C LEU A 74 -6.02 8.70 6.75
N ASN A 75 -6.10 10.03 6.72
CA ASN A 75 -4.97 10.89 7.04
C ASN A 75 -4.48 10.69 8.49
N THR A 76 -5.39 10.53 9.45
CA THR A 76 -5.02 10.29 10.85
C THR A 76 -4.26 8.97 11.03
N VAL A 77 -4.69 7.92 10.34
CA VAL A 77 -4.14 6.57 10.47
C VAL A 77 -2.85 6.39 9.65
N LEU A 78 -2.83 6.90 8.41
CA LEU A 78 -1.79 6.61 7.43
C LEU A 78 -0.74 7.72 7.27
N LYS A 79 -0.88 8.90 7.91
CA LYS A 79 0.10 10.01 7.79
C LYS A 79 1.56 9.65 8.05
N LYS A 80 1.83 8.58 8.81
CA LYS A 80 3.19 8.13 9.14
C LYS A 80 3.73 7.14 8.10
N SER A 81 2.90 6.62 7.21
CA SER A 81 3.33 5.70 6.18
C SER A 81 4.10 6.46 5.08
N PRO A 82 5.29 6.00 4.68
CA PRO A 82 6.03 6.62 3.58
C PRO A 82 5.27 6.51 2.24
N HIS A 83 4.36 5.54 2.12
CA HIS A 83 3.58 5.24 0.92
C HIS A 83 2.22 5.95 0.85
N PHE A 84 1.92 6.83 1.80
CA PHE A 84 0.70 7.63 1.80
C PHE A 84 1.04 9.12 1.77
N ALA A 85 0.39 9.87 0.90
CA ALA A 85 0.47 11.32 0.88
C ALA A 85 -0.90 11.92 1.26
N PRO A 86 -0.93 12.87 2.20
CA PRO A 86 -2.16 13.45 2.70
C PRO A 86 -2.90 14.25 1.61
N PRO A 87 -4.22 14.43 1.74
CA PRO A 87 -5.01 15.31 0.88
C PRO A 87 -4.40 16.72 0.81
N GLN A 88 -4.13 17.22 -0.41
CA GLN A 88 -3.84 18.64 -0.61
C GLN A 88 -5.17 19.39 -0.63
N ARG A 89 -5.51 20.07 0.47
CA ARG A 89 -6.69 20.95 0.49
C ARG A 89 -6.45 22.14 -0.44
N ARG A 90 -7.00 22.09 -1.64
CA ARG A 90 -7.15 23.25 -2.53
C ARG A 90 -8.61 23.67 -2.52
N ALA A 91 -8.87 24.98 -2.43
CA ALA A 91 -10.22 25.50 -2.45
C ALA A 91 -10.91 25.08 -3.77
N GLY A 92 -12.06 24.39 -3.67
CA GLY A 92 -12.82 23.89 -4.82
C GLY A 92 -12.29 22.60 -5.46
N ALA A 93 -11.25 21.97 -4.90
CA ALA A 93 -10.79 20.66 -5.37
C ALA A 93 -11.59 19.52 -4.73
N PRO A 94 -11.80 18.41 -5.45
CA PRO A 94 -12.43 17.22 -4.89
C PRO A 94 -11.58 16.63 -3.76
N ALA A 95 -12.24 15.85 -2.92
CA ALA A 95 -11.64 15.25 -1.75
C ALA A 95 -10.72 14.10 -2.21
N GLU A 96 -9.40 14.36 -2.31
CA GLU A 96 -8.42 13.42 -2.91
C GLU A 96 -7.39 12.89 -1.91
N PHE A 97 -6.91 11.66 -2.08
CA PHE A 97 -5.73 11.13 -1.39
C PHE A 97 -4.73 10.51 -2.37
N THR A 98 -3.47 10.38 -1.96
CA THR A 98 -2.41 9.81 -2.83
C THR A 98 -1.80 8.57 -2.19
N ILE A 99 -1.67 7.50 -2.97
CA ILE A 99 -0.87 6.33 -2.61
C ILE A 99 0.37 6.34 -3.50
N LYS A 100 1.55 6.17 -2.89
CA LYS A 100 2.81 6.01 -3.60
C LYS A 100 3.00 4.55 -3.96
N HIS A 101 2.60 4.19 -5.18
CA HIS A 101 2.74 2.83 -5.70
C HIS A 101 4.19 2.55 -6.10
N THR A 102 4.51 1.28 -6.31
CA THR A 102 5.85 0.89 -6.80
C THR A 102 6.17 1.55 -8.15
N ALA A 103 5.16 1.73 -9.01
CA ALA A 103 5.36 2.31 -10.35
C ALA A 103 5.29 3.86 -10.38
N ALA A 104 4.40 4.46 -9.58
CA ALA A 104 4.18 5.91 -9.57
C ALA A 104 3.27 6.36 -8.41
N ASP A 105 3.29 7.64 -8.07
CA ASP A 105 2.30 8.23 -7.18
C ASP A 105 0.94 8.35 -7.89
N VAL A 106 -0.10 7.75 -7.31
CA VAL A 106 -1.46 7.77 -7.87
C VAL A 106 -2.41 8.50 -6.93
N ARG A 107 -3.12 9.49 -7.49
CA ARG A 107 -4.18 10.24 -6.81
C ARG A 107 -5.54 9.57 -7.02
N TYR A 108 -6.31 9.49 -5.96
CA TYR A 108 -7.66 8.94 -5.92
C TYR A 108 -8.61 10.00 -5.38
N ALA A 109 -9.72 10.24 -6.07
CA ALA A 109 -10.86 10.94 -5.50
C ALA A 109 -11.62 9.96 -4.58
N ALA A 110 -11.90 10.41 -3.36
CA ALA A 110 -12.73 9.68 -2.40
C ALA A 110 -14.20 9.69 -2.85
#